data_AF-A0A536UJZ4-F1
#
_entry.id   AF-A0A536UJZ4-F1
#
_cell.length_a   1.000
_cell.length_b   1.000
_cell.length_c   1.000
_cell.angle_alpha   90.00
_cell.angle_beta   90.00
_cell.angle_gamma   90.00
#
_symmetry.space_group_name_H-M   'P 1'
#
loop_
_entity.id
_entity.type
_entity.pdbx_description
1 polymer ?
#
loop_
_entity_poly.entity_id
_entity_poly.type
_entity_poly.pdbx_seq_one_letter_code
_entity_poly.pdbx_strand_id
1 'polypeptide(L)'
;FARPEYVFKDGTLVARAGRIVATPVGGTHFVEPEYDASIETTLKRYADRHASVNPRHAAIGRDELCRCCGGGRLLPAACFAAASV
;
A
#
# COMPACT_ATOMS: atom_id res chain seq x y z
N PHE A 1 -26.68 -11.25 1.85
CA PHE A 1 -25.57 -10.27 1.74
C PHE A 1 -24.99 -10.09 0.34
N ALA A 2 -25.30 -10.94 -0.66
CA ALA A 2 -24.73 -10.80 -2.02
C ALA A 2 -25.12 -9.50 -2.77
N ARG A 3 -26.25 -8.87 -2.42
CA ARG A 3 -26.72 -7.59 -2.97
C ARG A 3 -27.13 -6.67 -1.82
N PRO A 4 -26.20 -5.87 -1.27
CA PRO A 4 -26.53 -4.95 -0.18
C PRO A 4 -27.42 -3.81 -0.67
N GLU A 5 -28.31 -3.34 0.20
CA GLU A 5 -29.18 -2.19 -0.10
C GLU A 5 -28.39 -0.89 -0.16
N TYR A 6 -27.39 -0.69 0.72
CA TYR A 6 -26.47 0.45 0.71
C TYR A 6 -25.05 0.02 1.05
N VAL A 7 -24.06 0.62 0.39
CA VAL A 7 -22.63 0.55 0.74
C VAL A 7 -22.04 1.95 0.69
N PHE A 8 -21.36 2.36 1.74
CA PHE A 8 -20.68 3.63 1.83
C PHE A 8 -19.17 3.45 1.95
N LYS A 9 -18.41 4.36 1.33
CA LYS A 9 -16.96 4.49 1.49
C LYS A 9 -16.66 5.94 1.86
N ASP A 10 -16.04 6.15 3.03
CA ASP A 10 -15.75 7.49 3.58
C ASP A 10 -16.97 8.43 3.55
N GLY A 11 -18.16 7.89 3.90
CA GLY A 11 -19.43 8.63 3.88
C GLY A 11 -20.07 8.78 2.49
N THR A 12 -19.39 8.40 1.40
CA THR A 12 -19.94 8.46 0.03
C THR A 12 -20.67 7.16 -0.31
N LEU A 13 -21.90 7.26 -0.83
CA LEU A 13 -22.65 6.10 -1.33
C LEU A 13 -21.96 5.53 -2.58
N VAL A 14 -21.45 4.29 -2.51
CA VAL A 14 -20.75 3.64 -3.62
C VAL A 14 -21.54 2.50 -4.25
N ALA A 15 -22.48 1.89 -3.52
CA ALA A 15 -23.41 0.92 -4.10
C ALA A 15 -24.81 1.04 -3.48
N ARG A 16 -25.85 0.82 -4.30
CA ARG A 16 -27.25 0.75 -3.87
C ARG A 16 -27.96 -0.39 -4.59
N ALA A 17 -28.77 -1.17 -3.86
CA ALA A 17 -29.48 -2.34 -4.40
C ALA A 17 -28.58 -3.27 -5.24
N GLY A 18 -27.34 -3.49 -4.77
CA GLY A 18 -26.34 -4.32 -5.46
C GLY A 18 -25.72 -3.72 -6.74
N ARG A 19 -25.97 -2.44 -7.08
CA ARG A 19 -25.35 -1.75 -8.22
C ARG A 19 -24.35 -0.71 -7.74
N ILE A 20 -23.19 -0.63 -8.40
CA ILE A 20 -22.21 0.44 -8.16
C ILE A 20 -22.76 1.77 -8.69
N VAL A 21 -22.68 2.83 -7.89
CA VAL A 21 -23.19 4.18 -8.23
C VAL A 21 -22.11 5.27 -8.16
N ALA A 22 -20.96 5.00 -7.54
CA ALA A 22 -19.80 5.89 -7.52
C ALA A 22 -18.50 5.08 -7.40
N THR A 23 -17.41 5.63 -7.95
CA THR A 23 -16.07 5.00 -7.93
C THR A 23 -15.02 5.95 -7.35
N PRO A 24 -15.13 6.35 -6.06
CA PRO A 24 -14.14 7.23 -5.45
C PRO A 24 -12.80 6.50 -5.30
N VAL A 25 -11.71 7.26 -5.50
CA VAL A 25 -10.34 6.76 -5.33
C VAL A 25 -10.10 6.40 -3.86
N GLY A 26 -9.52 5.22 -3.62
CA GLY A 26 -9.16 4.77 -2.26
C GLY A 26 -7.86 5.41 -1.76
N GLY A 27 -7.51 5.12 -0.51
CA GLY A 27 -6.17 5.40 0.02
C GLY A 27 -5.32 4.14 0.12
N THR A 28 -4.00 4.31 0.04
CA THR A 28 -3.02 3.23 0.25
C THR A 28 -2.52 3.30 1.69
N HIS A 29 -2.67 2.21 2.44
CA HIS A 29 -2.10 2.12 3.78
C HIS A 29 -0.61 1.78 3.69
N PHE A 30 0.20 2.43 4.52
CA PHE A 30 1.65 2.18 4.60
C PHE A 30 2.12 2.23 6.06
N VAL A 31 3.25 1.59 6.34
CA VAL A 31 3.92 1.58 7.65
C VAL A 31 5.35 2.08 7.48
N GLU A 32 5.91 2.66 8.55
CA GLU A 32 7.31 3.10 8.61
C GLU A 32 7.98 2.44 9.83
N PRO A 33 8.27 1.12 9.78
CA PRO A 33 9.02 0.45 10.83
C PRO A 33 10.48 0.91 10.84
N GLU A 34 11.20 0.62 11.92
CA GLU A 34 12.65 0.72 11.91
C GLU A 34 13.24 -0.17 10.80
N TYR A 35 14.10 0.40 9.96
CA TYR A 35 14.71 -0.28 8.82
C TYR A 35 16.23 -0.27 8.96
N ASP A 36 16.83 -1.47 9.00
CA ASP A 36 18.28 -1.64 9.02
C ASP A 36 18.86 -1.46 7.61
N ALA A 37 19.41 -0.28 7.34
CA ALA A 37 20.03 0.04 6.05
C ALA A 37 21.28 -0.80 5.71
N SER A 38 21.88 -1.51 6.67
CA SER A 38 23.04 -2.36 6.41
C SER A 38 22.69 -3.55 5.49
N ILE A 39 21.43 -3.99 5.48
CA ILE A 39 20.94 -5.10 4.65
C ILE A 39 21.11 -4.84 3.15
N GLU A 40 21.12 -3.57 2.72
CA GLU A 40 21.28 -3.14 1.33
C GLU A 40 22.58 -3.69 0.70
N THR A 41 23.64 -3.83 1.48
CA THR A 41 24.91 -4.41 1.00
C THR A 41 24.74 -5.88 0.64
N THR A 42 24.03 -6.63 1.47
CA THR A 42 23.73 -8.05 1.26
C THR A 42 22.80 -8.23 0.07
N LEU A 43 21.74 -7.41 -0.02
CA LEU A 43 20.79 -7.43 -1.14
C LEU A 43 21.47 -7.12 -2.46
N LYS A 44 22.35 -6.11 -2.49
CA LYS A 44 23.14 -5.78 -3.68
C LYS A 44 23.99 -6.97 -4.13
N ARG A 45 24.76 -7.58 -3.21
CA ARG A 45 25.64 -8.71 -3.55
C ARG A 45 24.86 -9.91 -4.09
N TYR A 46 23.67 -10.16 -3.55
CA TYR A 46 22.78 -11.20 -4.05
C TYR A 46 22.25 -10.86 -5.44
N ALA A 47 21.70 -9.65 -5.61
CA ALA A 47 21.11 -9.20 -6.86
C ALA A 47 22.14 -9.18 -8.01
N ASP A 48 23.37 -8.73 -7.75
CA ASP A 48 24.45 -8.71 -8.76
C ASP A 48 24.74 -10.11 -9.35
N ARG A 49 24.47 -11.19 -8.61
CA ARG A 49 24.70 -12.58 -9.05
C ARG A 49 23.46 -13.27 -9.60
N HIS A 50 22.28 -12.86 -9.16
CA HIS A 50 21.06 -13.68 -9.32
C HIS A 50 19.86 -12.92 -9.90
N ALA A 51 19.88 -11.59 -9.91
CA ALA A 51 18.77 -10.79 -10.43
C ALA A 51 19.08 -10.23 -11.82
N SER A 52 18.02 -9.94 -12.58
CA SER A 52 18.10 -9.32 -13.90
C SER A 52 18.00 -7.79 -13.86
N VAL A 53 17.73 -7.20 -12.69
CA VAL A 53 17.54 -5.76 -12.49
C VAL A 53 18.31 -5.27 -11.28
N ASN A 54 18.69 -3.98 -11.30
CA ASN A 54 19.34 -3.35 -10.16
C ASN A 54 18.33 -3.19 -9.01
N PRO A 55 18.65 -3.65 -7.79
CA PRO A 55 17.72 -3.63 -6.65
C PRO A 55 17.29 -2.20 -6.27
N ARG A 56 18.08 -1.18 -6.60
CA ARG A 56 17.71 0.23 -6.37
C ARG A 56 16.45 0.67 -7.12
N HIS A 57 16.09 -0.02 -8.20
CA HIS A 57 14.85 0.25 -8.95
C HIS A 57 13.63 -0.48 -8.39
N ALA A 58 13.81 -1.36 -7.38
CA ALA A 58 12.71 -2.03 -6.72
C ALA A 58 12.12 -1.20 -5.56
N ALA A 59 12.86 -0.22 -5.05
CA ALA A 59 12.39 0.66 -3.99
C ALA A 59 11.33 1.63 -4.53
N ILE A 60 10.13 1.58 -3.93
CA ILE A 60 9.04 2.51 -4.25
C ILE A 60 9.24 3.76 -3.39
N GLY A 61 9.54 4.88 -4.05
CA GLY A 61 9.75 6.16 -3.37
C GLY A 61 8.44 6.76 -2.83
N ARG A 62 8.54 7.75 -1.93
CA ARG A 62 7.34 8.44 -1.39
C ARG A 62 6.56 9.18 -2.47
N ASP A 63 7.25 9.84 -3.40
CA ASP A 63 6.61 10.53 -4.53
C ASP A 63 5.92 9.54 -5.47
N GLU A 64 6.52 8.36 -5.66
CA GLU A 64 5.93 7.28 -6.43
C GLU A 64 4.68 6.76 -5.73
N LEU A 65 4.74 6.47 -4.42
CA LEU A 65 3.57 6.10 -3.62
C LEU A 65 2.43 7.13 -3.74
N CYS A 66 2.73 8.43 -3.63
CA CYS A 66 1.75 9.51 -3.81
C CYS A 66 1.11 9.50 -5.20
N ARG A 67 1.90 9.26 -6.26
CA ARG A 67 1.42 9.22 -7.65
C ARG A 67 0.64 7.93 -7.97
N CYS A 68 1.08 6.80 -7.42
CA CYS A 68 0.49 5.47 -7.65
C CYS A 68 -0.87 5.29 -6.98
N CYS A 69 -1.26 6.15 -6.03
CA CYS A 69 -2.59 6.13 -5.43
C CYS A 69 -3.72 6.54 -6.40
N GLY A 70 -3.44 6.84 -7.68
CA GLY A 70 -4.47 7.26 -8.65
C GLY A 70 -5.16 8.58 -8.25
N GLY A 71 -4.44 9.45 -7.53
CA GLY A 71 -4.99 10.65 -6.89
C GLY A 71 -5.54 10.44 -5.46
N GLY A 72 -5.40 9.23 -4.92
CA GLY A 72 -5.78 8.86 -3.56
C GLY A 72 -4.80 9.33 -2.49
N ARG A 73 -5.16 9.09 -1.23
CA ARG A 73 -4.34 9.50 -0.06
C ARG A 73 -3.41 8.38 0.40
N LEU A 74 -2.23 8.72 0.88
CA LEU A 74 -1.41 7.83 1.71
C LEU A 74 -1.95 7.84 3.15
N LEU A 75 -2.21 6.66 3.68
CA LEU A 75 -2.82 6.45 4.99
C LEU A 75 -1.79 5.80 5.92
N PRO A 76 -1.17 6.56 6.84
CA PRO A 76 -0.19 5.98 7.77
C PRO A 76 -0.90 5.00 8.70
N ALA A 77 -0.35 3.80 8.83
CA ALA A 77 -0.77 2.78 9.78
C ALA A 77 0.29 2.64 10.89
N ALA A 78 -0.19 2.51 12.13
CA ALA A 78 0.70 2.30 13.27
C ALA A 78 1.34 0.91 13.22
N CYS A 79 2.63 0.83 13.55
CA CYS A 79 3.31 -0.43 13.83
C CYS A 79 2.95 -0.88 15.25
N PHE A 80 2.15 -1.92 15.39
CA PHE A 80 1.86 -2.50 16.71
C PHE A 80 2.97 -3.48 17.09
N ALA A 81 3.44 -3.42 18.34
CA ALA A 81 4.29 -4.47 18.87
C ALA A 81 3.53 -5.80 18.81
N ALA A 82 4.22 -6.87 18.42
CA ALA A 82 3.66 -8.21 18.55
C ALA A 82 3.30 -8.43 20.03
N ALA A 83 2.09 -8.91 20.31
CA ALA A 83 1.75 -9.36 21.65
C ALA A 83 2.79 -10.40 22.06
N SER A 84 3.48 -10.18 23.17
CA SER A 84 4.38 -11.17 23.76
C SER A 84 3.56 -12.43 24.01
N VAL A 85 3.83 -13.47 23.21
CA VAL A 85 3.29 -14.82 23.41
C VAL A 85 4.01 -15.53 24.55
#